data_AF-A0A7C0YZR4-F1
#
_entry.id   AF-A0A7C0YZR4-F1
#
_cell.length_a   1.000
_cell.length_b   1.000
_cell.length_c   1.000
_cell.angle_alpha   90.00
_cell.angle_beta   90.00
_cell.angle_gamma   90.00
#
_symmetry.space_group_name_H-M   'P 1'
#
loop_
_entity.id
_entity.type
_entity.pdbx_description
1 polymer ?
#
loop_
_entity_poly.entity_id
_entity_poly.type
_entity_poly.pdbx_seq_one_letter_code
_entity_poly.pdbx_strand_id
1 'polypeptide(L)'
;MQENPYPDIPEFESSEKPKINKILYVFIGLILIIVVVYAVVFISARKPACGNGVCEVEENCFDCPKDCKCGEGKICSEEKKICVKIEEKKKKYGNGVCDPGENCWDHPKDCICGEDEYCSKEEKKCVKPVCGNGKCEDYEDSYNCCLDCNCTIPGEVCNKETKKCEMPDINLSDNKAKELVIDYFKNNPDYQGLKIGSINVTGTSVYDKELIKVVMIQIAEEGWYIYFGVTENGKVVELPIM
;
A
#
# COMPACT_ATOMS: atom_id res chain seq x y z
N MET A 1 -42.06 -81.92 -10.29
CA MET A 1 -41.62 -82.38 -8.96
C MET A 1 -40.20 -81.90 -8.76
N GLN A 2 -40.01 -80.87 -7.94
CA GLN A 2 -38.72 -80.53 -7.38
C GLN A 2 -39.01 -79.79 -6.07
N GLU A 3 -39.02 -80.57 -4.99
CA GLU A 3 -39.12 -80.06 -3.62
C GLU A 3 -37.83 -79.28 -3.35
N ASN A 4 -37.96 -78.01 -2.96
CA ASN A 4 -36.84 -77.25 -2.41
C ASN A 4 -36.76 -77.56 -0.91
N PRO A 5 -35.70 -78.23 -0.44
CA PRO A 5 -35.49 -78.57 0.95
C PRO A 5 -34.69 -77.43 1.59
N TYR A 6 -35.35 -76.55 2.34
CA TYR A 6 -34.60 -75.65 3.20
C TYR A 6 -35.17 -75.65 4.62
N PRO A 7 -34.38 -76.07 5.63
CA PRO A 7 -34.80 -76.12 7.01
C PRO A 7 -34.82 -74.71 7.63
N ASP A 8 -35.69 -74.54 8.63
CA ASP A 8 -35.80 -73.33 9.45
C ASP A 8 -34.46 -72.96 10.09
N ILE A 9 -34.07 -71.68 9.95
CA ILE A 9 -32.84 -71.12 10.52
C ILE A 9 -33.10 -70.84 12.01
N PRO A 10 -32.25 -71.33 12.95
CA PRO A 10 -32.41 -71.02 14.37
C PRO A 10 -32.02 -69.58 14.68
N GLU A 11 -32.77 -68.96 15.61
CA GLU A 11 -32.49 -67.64 16.18
C GLU A 11 -31.06 -67.57 16.74
N PHE A 12 -30.28 -66.61 16.24
CA PHE A 12 -28.90 -66.37 16.64
C PHE A 12 -28.89 -65.66 18.00
N GLU A 13 -28.52 -66.39 19.06
CA GLU A 13 -28.32 -65.84 20.40
C GLU A 13 -27.26 -64.72 20.40
N SER A 14 -27.60 -63.65 21.12
CA SER A 14 -26.81 -62.45 21.32
C SER A 14 -25.41 -62.75 21.89
N SER A 15 -24.39 -62.64 21.04
CA SER A 15 -22.96 -62.63 21.39
C SER A 15 -22.66 -61.67 22.55
N GLU A 16 -22.11 -62.20 23.64
CA GLU A 16 -21.60 -61.44 24.78
C GLU A 16 -20.56 -60.40 24.33
N LYS A 17 -20.78 -59.12 24.66
CA LYS A 17 -19.79 -58.05 24.43
C LYS A 17 -18.49 -58.39 25.19
N PRO A 18 -17.32 -58.38 24.53
CA PRO A 18 -16.06 -58.67 25.21
C PRO A 18 -15.79 -57.60 26.27
N LYS A 19 -15.58 -58.02 27.52
CA LYS A 19 -15.11 -57.14 28.61
C LYS A 19 -13.66 -56.77 28.33
N ILE A 20 -13.46 -55.77 27.47
CA ILE A 20 -12.13 -55.25 27.14
C ILE A 20 -11.52 -54.63 28.42
N ASN A 21 -10.37 -55.16 28.81
CA ASN A 21 -9.74 -54.88 30.09
C ASN A 21 -9.22 -53.43 30.14
N LYS A 22 -9.73 -52.60 31.07
CA LYS A 22 -9.27 -51.21 31.28
C LYS A 22 -7.76 -51.12 31.52
N ILE A 23 -7.15 -52.16 32.09
CA ILE A 23 -5.71 -52.25 32.32
C ILE A 23 -4.94 -52.28 30.99
N LEU A 24 -5.49 -52.93 29.96
CA LEU A 24 -4.86 -53.00 28.63
C LEU A 24 -4.75 -51.61 27.97
N TYR A 25 -5.76 -50.75 28.14
CA TYR A 25 -5.72 -49.37 27.62
C TYR A 25 -4.66 -48.51 28.31
N VAL A 26 -4.41 -48.73 29.60
CA VAL A 26 -3.34 -48.03 30.34
C VAL A 26 -1.97 -48.44 29.80
N PHE A 27 -1.75 -49.73 29.51
CA PHE A 27 -0.51 -50.20 28.91
C PHE A 27 -0.30 -49.68 27.48
N ILE A 28 -1.33 -49.69 26.64
CA ILE A 28 -1.25 -49.12 25.29
C ILE A 28 -0.95 -47.63 25.36
N GLY A 29 -1.58 -46.89 26.27
CA GLY A 29 -1.30 -45.47 26.50
C GLY A 29 0.15 -45.20 26.93
N LEU A 30 0.68 -45.99 27.87
CA LEU A 30 2.08 -45.89 28.29
C LEU A 30 3.07 -46.18 27.16
N ILE A 31 2.80 -47.21 26.35
CA ILE A 31 3.63 -47.54 25.18
C ILE A 31 3.61 -46.38 24.17
N LEU A 32 2.44 -45.80 23.88
CA LEU A 32 2.33 -44.65 22.99
C LEU A 32 3.09 -43.44 23.53
N ILE A 33 3.00 -43.16 24.84
CA ILE A 33 3.78 -42.08 25.48
C ILE A 33 5.28 -42.34 25.32
N ILE A 34 5.75 -43.57 25.57
CA ILE A 34 7.17 -43.93 25.42
C ILE A 34 7.62 -43.77 23.97
N VAL A 35 6.80 -44.17 22.99
CA VAL A 35 7.11 -44.01 21.56
C VAL A 35 7.17 -42.53 21.18
N VAL A 36 6.24 -41.70 21.67
CA VAL A 36 6.25 -40.25 21.45
C VAL A 36 7.48 -39.60 22.09
N VAL A 37 7.81 -39.95 23.34
CA VAL A 37 9.01 -39.44 24.03
C VAL A 37 10.27 -39.86 23.28
N TYR A 38 10.36 -41.12 22.85
CA TYR A 38 11.49 -41.60 22.05
C TYR A 38 11.59 -40.83 20.73
N ALA A 39 10.49 -40.65 20.01
CA ALA A 39 10.46 -39.86 18.77
C ALA A 39 10.91 -38.41 19.00
N VAL A 40 10.42 -37.73 20.05
CA VAL A 40 10.81 -36.34 20.38
C VAL A 40 12.30 -36.24 20.75
N VAL A 41 12.82 -37.19 21.53
CA VAL A 41 14.25 -37.24 21.88
C VAL A 41 15.10 -37.51 20.64
N PHE A 42 14.67 -38.42 19.77
CA PHE A 42 15.37 -38.76 18.53
C PHE A 42 15.35 -37.62 17.51
N ILE A 43 14.26 -36.84 17.45
CA ILE A 43 14.17 -35.61 16.64
C ILE A 43 15.08 -34.51 17.21
N SER A 44 15.16 -34.36 18.54
CA SER A 44 15.98 -33.33 19.18
C SER A 44 17.50 -33.58 19.11
N ALA A 45 17.93 -34.84 18.93
CA ALA A 45 19.34 -35.21 18.82
C ALA A 45 19.96 -34.97 17.43
N ARG A 46 19.15 -34.58 16.43
CA ARG A 46 19.60 -34.31 15.05
C ARG A 46 19.73 -32.82 14.76
N LYS A 47 20.38 -32.07 15.65
CA LYS A 47 20.80 -30.72 15.32
C LYS A 47 22.26 -30.78 14.86
N PRO A 48 22.57 -30.53 13.59
CA PRO A 48 23.95 -30.55 13.11
C PRO A 48 24.79 -29.58 13.93
N ALA A 49 25.99 -30.00 14.30
CA ALA A 49 26.84 -29.31 15.25
C ALA A 49 27.63 -28.17 14.59
N CYS A 50 26.94 -27.09 14.21
CA CYS A 50 27.63 -25.98 13.57
C CYS A 50 28.61 -25.27 14.52
N GLY A 51 29.80 -24.93 14.02
CA GLY A 51 30.80 -24.07 14.64
C GLY A 51 32.14 -24.72 14.95
N ASN A 52 32.42 -25.91 14.41
CA ASN A 52 33.73 -26.57 14.54
C ASN A 52 34.69 -26.20 13.39
N GLY A 53 34.19 -25.50 12.37
CA GLY A 53 34.95 -25.01 11.23
C GLY A 53 35.20 -26.06 10.12
N VAL A 54 34.56 -27.22 10.19
CA VAL A 54 34.64 -28.30 9.20
C VAL A 54 33.24 -28.64 8.72
N CYS A 55 33.01 -28.62 7.40
CA CYS A 55 31.72 -29.01 6.83
C CYS A 55 31.53 -30.54 6.88
N GLU A 56 30.71 -31.01 7.82
CA GLU A 56 30.45 -32.45 8.02
C GLU A 56 29.41 -33.02 7.03
N VAL A 57 29.30 -34.35 6.96
CA VAL A 57 28.48 -35.05 5.93
C VAL A 57 26.98 -34.73 6.03
N GLU A 58 26.49 -34.37 7.21
CA GLU A 58 25.09 -33.97 7.43
C GLU A 58 24.89 -32.44 7.46
N GLU A 59 25.96 -31.68 7.27
CA GLU A 59 25.92 -30.22 7.21
C GLU A 59 25.82 -29.71 5.78
N ASN A 60 25.25 -28.52 5.63
CA ASN A 60 25.20 -27.85 4.35
C ASN A 60 25.31 -26.34 4.53
N CYS A 61 25.48 -25.64 3.42
CA CYS A 61 25.68 -24.19 3.42
C CYS A 61 24.50 -23.38 3.94
N PHE A 62 23.31 -23.99 4.09
CA PHE A 62 22.10 -23.35 4.62
C PHE A 62 21.97 -23.58 6.13
N ASP A 63 22.13 -24.83 6.58
CA ASP A 63 21.97 -25.21 7.98
C ASP A 63 23.21 -24.85 8.82
N CYS A 64 24.44 -24.94 8.26
CA CYS A 64 25.70 -24.57 8.91
C CYS A 64 26.59 -23.66 8.01
N PRO A 65 26.19 -22.41 7.75
CA PRO A 65 26.88 -21.52 6.81
C PRO A 65 28.30 -21.12 7.23
N LYS A 66 28.63 -21.22 8.52
CA LYS A 66 29.97 -20.89 9.04
C LYS A 66 31.00 -21.95 8.69
N ASP A 67 30.58 -23.21 8.64
CA ASP A 67 31.46 -24.37 8.48
C ASP A 67 31.42 -24.85 7.02
N CYS A 68 30.22 -24.82 6.40
CA CYS A 68 29.98 -25.13 4.99
C CYS A 68 29.93 -23.88 4.12
N LYS A 69 30.99 -23.05 4.14
CA LYS A 69 31.06 -21.85 3.28
C LYS A 69 31.16 -22.23 1.81
N CYS A 70 30.37 -21.57 0.98
CA CYS A 70 30.55 -21.66 -0.46
C CYS A 70 31.85 -20.93 -0.87
N GLY A 71 32.71 -21.64 -1.61
CA GLY A 71 33.94 -21.07 -2.16
C GLY A 71 33.70 -19.94 -3.16
N GLU A 72 34.78 -19.29 -3.60
CA GLU A 72 34.72 -18.13 -4.50
C GLU A 72 33.85 -18.41 -5.75
N GLY A 73 33.01 -17.44 -6.09
CA GLY A 73 32.10 -17.54 -7.25
C GLY A 73 30.86 -18.41 -7.04
N LYS A 74 30.61 -18.92 -5.83
CA LYS A 74 29.42 -19.72 -5.48
C LYS A 74 28.66 -19.12 -4.31
N ILE A 75 27.36 -19.41 -4.25
CA ILE A 75 26.46 -19.01 -3.17
C ILE A 75 25.59 -20.19 -2.73
N CYS A 76 25.08 -20.15 -1.50
CA CYS A 76 24.15 -21.17 -1.03
C CYS A 76 22.76 -20.96 -1.65
N SER A 77 22.21 -21.99 -2.29
CA SER A 77 20.83 -22.00 -2.78
C SER A 77 19.88 -22.33 -1.63
N GLU A 78 18.91 -21.47 -1.32
CA GLU A 78 17.90 -21.75 -0.28
C GLU A 78 16.99 -22.93 -0.66
N GLU A 79 16.69 -23.09 -1.94
CA GLU A 79 15.83 -24.16 -2.46
C GLU A 79 16.53 -25.52 -2.45
N LYS A 80 17.78 -25.56 -2.94
CA LYS A 80 18.52 -26.81 -3.10
C LYS A 80 19.45 -27.13 -1.93
N LYS A 81 19.64 -26.19 -0.99
CA LYS A 81 20.56 -26.27 0.16
C LYS A 81 22.00 -26.63 -0.21
N ILE A 82 22.42 -26.35 -1.44
CA ILE A 82 23.77 -26.62 -1.95
C ILE A 82 24.41 -25.35 -2.52
N CYS A 83 25.73 -25.32 -2.61
CA CYS A 83 26.47 -24.24 -3.25
C CYS A 83 26.33 -24.29 -4.77
N VAL A 84 25.74 -23.25 -5.36
CA VAL A 84 25.55 -23.08 -6.81
C VAL A 84 26.41 -21.94 -7.33
N LYS A 85 26.78 -21.97 -8.61
CA LYS A 85 27.53 -20.86 -9.24
C LYS A 85 26.68 -19.59 -9.26
N ILE A 86 27.30 -18.43 -9.05
CA ILE A 86 26.61 -17.13 -9.12
C ILE A 86 25.90 -16.92 -10.48
N GLU A 87 26.46 -17.45 -11.56
CA GLU A 87 25.86 -17.39 -12.91
C GLU A 87 24.51 -18.10 -13.00
N GLU A 88 24.28 -19.18 -12.24
CA GLU A 88 22.99 -19.87 -12.20
C GLU A 88 21.93 -19.06 -11.42
N LYS A 89 22.35 -18.15 -10.51
CA LYS A 89 21.44 -17.23 -9.81
C LYS A 89 21.16 -15.95 -10.61
N LYS A 90 21.96 -15.62 -11.63
CA LYS A 90 21.73 -14.45 -12.50
C LYS A 90 20.48 -14.57 -13.38
N LYS A 91 19.86 -15.75 -13.45
CA LYS A 91 18.56 -15.92 -14.10
C LYS A 91 17.38 -15.29 -13.34
N LYS A 92 17.61 -14.63 -12.20
CA LYS A 92 16.54 -14.05 -11.38
C LYS A 92 16.43 -12.53 -11.42
N TYR A 93 17.40 -11.77 -11.95
CA TYR A 93 17.22 -10.32 -12.12
C TYR A 93 18.08 -9.79 -13.29
N GLY A 94 17.57 -10.05 -14.49
CA GLY A 94 17.73 -9.24 -15.68
C GLY A 94 19.05 -9.24 -16.44
N ASN A 95 18.94 -9.41 -17.75
CA ASN A 95 20.02 -9.29 -18.74
C ASN A 95 20.03 -7.90 -19.42
N GLY A 96 19.12 -7.00 -19.02
CA GLY A 96 18.95 -5.66 -19.60
C GLY A 96 18.23 -5.66 -20.95
N VAL A 97 17.59 -6.77 -21.34
CA VAL A 97 16.83 -6.92 -22.58
C VAL A 97 15.48 -7.54 -22.25
N CYS A 98 14.39 -6.89 -22.65
CA CYS A 98 13.06 -7.44 -22.46
C CYS A 98 12.83 -8.66 -23.38
N ASP A 99 13.00 -9.87 -22.85
CA ASP A 99 12.90 -11.13 -23.59
C ASP A 99 11.43 -11.55 -23.84
N PRO A 100 11.15 -12.42 -24.83
CA PRO A 100 9.80 -12.93 -25.08
C PRO A 100 9.20 -13.62 -23.84
N GLY A 101 8.09 -13.08 -23.34
CA GLY A 101 7.40 -13.57 -22.14
C GLY A 101 7.74 -12.80 -20.86
N GLU A 102 8.72 -11.89 -20.90
CA GLU A 102 8.96 -10.92 -19.85
C GLU A 102 8.00 -9.74 -19.94
N ASN A 103 7.88 -8.99 -18.85
CA ASN A 103 7.03 -7.82 -18.77
C ASN A 103 7.54 -6.83 -17.72
N CYS A 104 7.07 -5.58 -17.80
CA CYS A 104 7.56 -4.49 -16.97
C CYS A 104 7.29 -4.68 -15.46
N TRP A 105 6.34 -5.55 -15.09
CA TRP A 105 5.94 -5.73 -13.70
C TRP A 105 6.77 -6.79 -13.01
N ASP A 106 6.92 -7.94 -13.66
CA ASP A 106 7.68 -9.07 -13.14
C ASP A 106 9.20 -8.90 -13.38
N HIS A 107 9.60 -8.16 -14.43
CA HIS A 107 10.99 -7.92 -14.84
C HIS A 107 11.26 -6.42 -15.13
N PRO A 108 11.08 -5.51 -14.13
CA PRO A 108 11.15 -4.05 -14.33
C PRO A 108 12.53 -3.52 -14.74
N LYS A 109 13.60 -4.32 -14.58
CA LYS A 109 14.96 -3.94 -14.98
C LYS A 109 15.24 -4.17 -16.46
N ASP A 110 14.51 -5.11 -17.07
CA ASP A 110 14.70 -5.54 -18.46
C ASP A 110 13.66 -4.89 -19.36
N CYS A 111 12.43 -4.83 -18.88
CA CYS A 111 11.27 -4.25 -19.57
C CYS A 111 10.93 -2.88 -18.97
N ILE A 112 11.77 -1.89 -19.22
CA ILE A 112 11.55 -0.50 -18.77
C ILE A 112 10.53 0.16 -19.71
N CYS A 113 9.55 0.85 -19.13
CA CYS A 113 8.57 1.60 -19.91
C CYS A 113 9.15 2.86 -20.55
N GLY A 114 8.54 3.31 -21.65
CA GLY A 114 8.97 4.52 -22.35
C GLY A 114 8.72 5.78 -21.54
N GLU A 115 9.17 6.92 -22.08
CA GLU A 115 8.81 8.23 -21.55
C GLU A 115 7.27 8.40 -21.57
N ASP A 116 6.72 8.93 -20.47
CA ASP A 116 5.27 9.12 -20.21
C ASP A 116 4.44 7.82 -20.10
N GLU A 117 5.09 6.67 -19.91
CA GLU A 117 4.41 5.40 -19.63
C GLU A 117 4.70 4.91 -18.21
N TYR A 118 3.76 4.16 -17.67
CA TYR A 118 3.95 3.42 -16.44
C TYR A 118 3.66 1.95 -16.62
N CYS A 119 4.25 1.14 -15.74
CA CYS A 119 3.93 -0.27 -15.71
C CYS A 119 2.64 -0.50 -14.93
N SER A 120 1.54 -0.76 -15.65
CA SER A 120 0.26 -1.06 -15.03
C SER A 120 0.33 -2.36 -14.23
N LYS A 121 -0.08 -2.30 -12.96
CA LYS A 121 -0.22 -3.48 -12.11
C LYS A 121 -1.26 -4.47 -12.62
N GLU A 122 -2.34 -3.96 -13.19
CA GLU A 122 -3.45 -4.78 -13.70
C GLU A 122 -3.06 -5.48 -15.00
N GLU A 123 -2.49 -4.73 -15.95
CA GLU A 123 -2.18 -5.22 -17.30
C GLU A 123 -0.79 -5.85 -17.42
N LYS A 124 0.08 -5.63 -16.42
CA LYS A 124 1.51 -5.95 -16.43
C LYS A 124 2.24 -5.44 -17.66
N LYS A 125 1.81 -4.32 -18.22
CA LYS A 125 2.33 -3.74 -19.46
C LYS A 125 2.56 -2.26 -19.28
N CYS A 126 3.43 -1.71 -20.12
CA CYS A 126 3.62 -0.29 -20.22
C CYS A 126 2.38 0.32 -20.88
N VAL A 127 1.75 1.25 -20.16
CA VAL A 127 0.56 1.97 -20.60
C VAL A 127 0.76 3.46 -20.35
N LYS A 128 0.06 4.28 -21.12
CA LYS A 128 0.02 5.72 -20.90
C LYS A 128 -1.21 6.07 -20.06
N PRO A 129 -1.11 6.97 -19.08
CA PRO A 129 -2.28 7.48 -18.38
C PRO A 129 -3.20 8.23 -19.36
N VAL A 130 -4.50 8.04 -19.23
CA VAL A 130 -5.53 8.63 -20.10
C VAL A 130 -6.61 9.31 -19.27
N CYS A 131 -6.35 10.59 -19.00
CA CYS A 131 -7.30 11.38 -18.23
C CYS A 131 -8.66 11.55 -18.92
N GLY A 132 -9.71 11.18 -18.18
CA GLY A 132 -11.12 11.16 -18.54
C GLY A 132 -11.64 9.75 -18.88
N ASN A 133 -10.92 8.69 -18.55
CA ASN A 133 -11.31 7.31 -18.85
C ASN A 133 -12.10 6.64 -17.70
N GLY A 134 -12.31 7.35 -16.59
CA GLY A 134 -13.04 6.91 -15.41
C GLY A 134 -12.21 6.12 -14.39
N LYS A 135 -10.88 6.01 -14.58
CA LYS A 135 -9.94 5.40 -13.63
C LYS A 135 -8.85 6.40 -13.28
N CYS A 136 -8.64 6.67 -12.00
CA CYS A 136 -7.47 7.42 -11.54
C CYS A 136 -6.26 6.49 -11.61
N GLU A 137 -5.49 6.62 -12.70
CA GLU A 137 -4.36 5.76 -13.02
C GLU A 137 -3.09 6.15 -12.24
N ASP A 138 -2.08 5.28 -12.25
CA ASP A 138 -0.78 5.70 -11.71
C ASP A 138 -0.26 6.88 -12.54
N TYR A 139 0.35 7.85 -11.87
CA TYR A 139 0.77 9.14 -12.46
C TYR A 139 -0.37 10.09 -12.83
N GLU A 140 -1.62 9.75 -12.47
CA GLU A 140 -2.72 10.70 -12.43
C GLU A 140 -3.00 11.18 -11.01
N ASP A 141 -3.30 12.47 -10.87
CA ASP A 141 -3.68 13.09 -9.61
C ASP A 141 -4.60 14.31 -9.83
N SER A 142 -4.96 15.01 -8.76
CA SER A 142 -5.82 16.20 -8.83
C SER A 142 -5.20 17.38 -9.61
N TYR A 143 -3.89 17.39 -9.82
CA TYR A 143 -3.17 18.47 -10.52
C TYR A 143 -3.06 18.24 -12.03
N ASN A 144 -3.14 16.99 -12.49
CA ASN A 144 -3.03 16.67 -13.91
C ASN A 144 -4.26 15.93 -14.50
N CYS A 145 -5.08 15.29 -13.67
CA CYS A 145 -6.32 14.63 -14.07
C CYS A 145 -7.40 14.63 -12.98
N CYS A 146 -8.05 15.78 -12.81
CA CYS A 146 -9.17 15.87 -11.89
C CYS A 146 -10.42 15.10 -12.34
N LEU A 147 -10.52 14.75 -13.63
CA LEU A 147 -11.69 14.06 -14.19
C LEU A 147 -11.86 12.66 -13.60
N ASP A 148 -10.74 11.99 -13.33
CA ASP A 148 -10.73 10.62 -12.82
C ASP A 148 -10.31 10.56 -11.34
N CYS A 149 -9.41 11.45 -10.89
CA CYS A 149 -8.89 11.45 -9.52
C CYS A 149 -9.67 12.34 -8.54
N ASN A 150 -10.63 13.13 -9.01
CA ASN A 150 -11.38 14.14 -8.25
C ASN A 150 -10.51 15.23 -7.58
N CYS A 151 -11.15 16.33 -7.20
CA CYS A 151 -10.50 17.39 -6.45
C CYS A 151 -10.49 17.10 -4.95
N THR A 152 -9.33 17.26 -4.33
CA THR A 152 -9.12 16.94 -2.91
C THR A 152 -9.27 18.17 -2.01
N ILE A 153 -9.06 19.38 -2.56
CA ILE A 153 -9.19 20.63 -1.81
C ILE A 153 -10.66 21.06 -1.80
N PRO A 154 -11.25 21.35 -0.62
CA PRO A 154 -12.63 21.84 -0.52
C PRO A 154 -12.84 23.11 -1.35
N GLY A 155 -13.85 23.09 -2.21
CA GLY A 155 -14.22 24.24 -3.04
C GLY A 155 -13.66 24.22 -4.45
N GLU A 156 -12.60 23.45 -4.71
CA GLU A 156 -12.11 23.28 -6.07
C GLU A 156 -13.10 22.53 -6.94
N VAL A 157 -13.18 22.94 -8.20
CA VAL A 157 -14.00 22.31 -9.22
C VAL A 157 -13.08 21.80 -10.31
N CYS A 158 -13.37 20.62 -10.83
CA CYS A 158 -12.62 20.06 -11.93
C CYS A 158 -12.95 20.79 -13.23
N ASN A 159 -11.97 21.51 -13.78
CA ASN A 159 -12.09 22.15 -15.08
C ASN A 159 -11.95 21.08 -16.19
N LYS A 160 -13.00 20.91 -16.99
CA LYS A 160 -13.06 19.86 -18.02
C LYS A 160 -12.14 20.12 -19.23
N GLU A 161 -11.76 21.37 -19.47
CA GLU A 161 -10.89 21.74 -20.59
C GLU A 161 -9.42 21.55 -20.22
N THR A 162 -9.03 22.07 -19.04
CA THR A 162 -7.64 21.98 -18.55
C THR A 162 -7.34 20.65 -17.87
N LYS A 163 -8.38 19.93 -17.42
CA LYS A 163 -8.32 18.68 -16.64
C LYS A 163 -7.70 18.86 -15.25
N LYS A 164 -7.72 20.08 -14.73
CA LYS A 164 -7.13 20.43 -13.42
C LYS A 164 -8.20 20.89 -12.45
N CYS A 165 -7.94 20.68 -11.16
CA CYS A 165 -8.71 21.30 -10.10
C CYS A 165 -8.39 22.79 -10.03
N GLU A 166 -9.43 23.60 -10.09
CA GLU A 166 -9.33 25.06 -10.08
C GLU A 166 -10.36 25.61 -9.10
N MET A 167 -9.99 26.63 -8.35
CA MET A 167 -10.94 27.34 -7.49
C MET A 167 -11.89 28.15 -8.40
N PRO A 168 -13.22 28.04 -8.23
CA PRO A 168 -14.15 28.77 -9.07
C PRO A 168 -13.96 30.27 -8.91
N ASP A 169 -14.18 31.01 -10.00
CA ASP A 169 -14.23 32.45 -9.94
C ASP A 169 -15.50 32.92 -9.22
N ILE A 170 -15.35 33.96 -8.41
CA ILE A 170 -16.45 34.66 -7.77
C ILE A 170 -16.85 35.86 -8.63
N ASN A 171 -18.16 36.09 -8.79
CA ASN A 171 -18.70 37.23 -9.56
C ASN A 171 -18.58 38.55 -8.79
N LEU A 172 -17.36 38.90 -8.41
CA LEU A 172 -16.97 40.12 -7.71
C LEU A 172 -15.67 40.62 -8.33
N SER A 173 -15.68 41.84 -8.87
CA SER A 173 -14.47 42.42 -9.44
C SER A 173 -13.42 42.70 -8.38
N ASP A 174 -12.14 42.60 -8.75
CA ASP A 174 -11.03 42.85 -7.83
C ASP A 174 -11.07 44.26 -7.25
N ASN A 175 -11.43 45.25 -8.07
CA ASN A 175 -11.59 46.64 -7.62
C ASN A 175 -12.70 46.75 -6.56
N LYS A 176 -13.83 46.07 -6.77
CA LYS A 176 -14.92 46.11 -5.81
C LYS A 176 -14.56 45.42 -4.49
N ALA A 177 -13.86 44.29 -4.56
CA ALA A 177 -13.36 43.60 -3.37
C ALA A 177 -12.39 44.49 -2.57
N LYS A 178 -11.46 45.17 -3.25
CA LYS A 178 -10.53 46.12 -2.62
C LYS A 178 -11.25 47.29 -1.96
N GLU A 179 -12.24 47.90 -2.64
CA GLU A 179 -13.05 48.99 -2.07
C GLU A 179 -13.74 48.55 -0.78
N LEU A 180 -14.42 47.40 -0.79
CA LEU A 180 -15.13 46.87 0.38
C LEU A 180 -14.18 46.64 1.56
N VAL A 181 -12.99 46.11 1.30
CA VAL A 181 -11.98 45.86 2.34
C VAL A 181 -11.38 47.16 2.86
N ILE A 182 -11.13 48.16 2.01
CA ILE A 182 -10.67 49.49 2.44
C ILE A 182 -11.73 50.16 3.34
N ASP A 183 -13.00 50.09 2.95
CA ASP A 183 -14.10 50.65 3.73
C ASP A 183 -14.26 49.92 5.07
N TYR A 184 -14.18 48.59 5.08
CA TYR A 184 -14.17 47.81 6.31
C TYR A 184 -12.99 48.19 7.22
N PHE A 185 -11.77 48.25 6.65
CA PHE A 185 -10.54 48.54 7.38
C PHE A 185 -10.58 49.91 8.05
N LYS A 186 -11.02 50.95 7.33
CA LYS A 186 -11.09 52.33 7.85
C LYS A 186 -12.14 52.53 8.94
N ASN A 187 -13.23 51.78 8.87
CA ASN A 187 -14.36 51.91 9.80
C ASN A 187 -14.26 50.96 11.01
N ASN A 188 -13.33 50.01 11.00
CA ASN A 188 -13.12 49.08 12.11
C ASN A 188 -12.18 49.73 13.16
N PRO A 189 -12.62 49.85 14.44
CA PRO A 189 -11.79 50.38 15.52
C PRO A 189 -10.47 49.63 15.73
N ASP A 190 -10.40 48.33 15.43
CA ASP A 190 -9.23 47.50 15.67
C ASP A 190 -8.01 47.89 14.81
N TYR A 191 -8.25 48.54 13.68
CA TYR A 191 -7.18 49.00 12.77
C TYR A 191 -6.97 50.52 12.83
N GLN A 192 -7.55 51.20 13.83
CA GLN A 192 -7.42 52.63 13.96
C GLN A 192 -5.95 53.03 14.16
N GLY A 193 -5.44 53.90 13.29
CA GLY A 193 -4.06 54.37 13.30
C GLY A 193 -3.10 53.58 12.40
N LEU A 194 -3.51 52.42 11.88
CA LEU A 194 -2.74 51.68 10.89
C LEU A 194 -2.89 52.31 9.49
N LYS A 195 -1.83 52.25 8.69
CA LYS A 195 -1.83 52.76 7.31
C LYS A 195 -1.68 51.62 6.32
N ILE A 196 -2.54 51.62 5.30
CA ILE A 196 -2.41 50.69 4.17
C ILE A 196 -1.21 51.11 3.32
N GLY A 197 -0.25 50.21 3.14
CA GLY A 197 0.88 50.37 2.22
C GLY A 197 0.56 49.83 0.83
N SER A 198 0.04 48.60 0.75
CA SER A 198 -0.41 48.02 -0.51
C SER A 198 -1.63 47.12 -0.29
N ILE A 199 -2.43 46.94 -1.35
CA ILE A 199 -3.62 46.08 -1.33
C ILE A 199 -3.72 45.28 -2.63
N ASN A 200 -3.77 43.95 -2.48
CA ASN A 200 -3.74 43.02 -3.60
C ASN A 200 -4.81 41.94 -3.42
N VAL A 201 -5.40 41.50 -4.53
CA VAL A 201 -6.23 40.29 -4.54
C VAL A 201 -5.29 39.12 -4.79
N THR A 202 -5.35 38.08 -3.97
CA THR A 202 -4.49 36.90 -4.11
C THR A 202 -5.18 35.75 -4.84
N GLY A 203 -6.52 35.77 -4.89
CA GLY A 203 -7.32 34.79 -5.62
C GLY A 203 -8.66 34.55 -4.93
N THR A 204 -9.23 33.37 -5.19
CA THR A 204 -10.46 32.90 -4.56
C THR A 204 -10.12 31.75 -3.60
N SER A 205 -10.87 31.61 -2.51
CA SER A 205 -10.73 30.51 -1.54
C SER A 205 -12.10 30.19 -0.92
N VAL A 206 -12.16 29.14 -0.09
CA VAL A 206 -13.34 28.83 0.72
C VAL A 206 -13.05 29.10 2.19
N TYR A 207 -13.91 29.90 2.82
CA TYR A 207 -13.88 30.17 4.25
C TYR A 207 -15.28 30.01 4.83
N ASP A 208 -15.41 29.22 5.90
CA ASP A 208 -16.69 28.87 6.52
C ASP A 208 -17.75 28.35 5.51
N LYS A 209 -17.30 27.49 4.59
CA LYS A 209 -18.13 26.91 3.49
C LYS A 209 -18.66 27.93 2.49
N GLU A 210 -18.21 29.19 2.54
CA GLU A 210 -18.52 30.22 1.55
C GLU A 210 -17.31 30.50 0.66
N LEU A 211 -17.56 30.73 -0.63
CA LEU A 211 -16.53 31.18 -1.56
C LEU A 211 -16.21 32.66 -1.29
N ILE A 212 -14.94 32.98 -1.19
CA ILE A 212 -14.45 34.32 -0.88
C ILE A 212 -13.36 34.74 -1.85
N LYS A 213 -13.36 36.02 -2.25
CA LYS A 213 -12.20 36.68 -2.83
C LYS A 213 -11.24 37.09 -1.71
N VAL A 214 -10.00 36.62 -1.77
CA VAL A 214 -8.99 36.92 -0.75
C VAL A 214 -8.26 38.21 -1.12
N VAL A 215 -8.31 39.17 -0.20
CA VAL A 215 -7.66 40.47 -0.31
C VAL A 215 -6.60 40.58 0.78
N MET A 216 -5.37 40.83 0.38
CA MET A 216 -4.23 41.03 1.26
C MET A 216 -3.93 42.52 1.37
N ILE A 217 -3.87 43.03 2.59
CA ILE A 217 -3.38 44.37 2.92
C ILE A 217 -1.98 44.23 3.53
N GLN A 218 -1.04 45.03 3.04
CA GLN A 218 0.25 45.27 3.70
C GLN A 218 0.18 46.56 4.50
N ILE A 219 0.65 46.56 5.76
CA ILE A 219 0.70 47.77 6.59
C ILE A 219 1.96 48.56 6.30
N ALA A 220 1.79 49.80 5.81
CA ALA A 220 2.89 50.76 5.61
C ALA A 220 3.49 51.07 6.97
N GLU A 221 4.81 50.90 7.10
CA GLU A 221 5.63 51.11 8.30
C GLU A 221 5.85 49.87 9.18
N GLU A 222 4.97 48.87 9.17
CA GLU A 222 5.14 47.66 10.01
C GLU A 222 5.46 46.37 9.21
N GLY A 223 5.15 46.33 7.92
CA GLY A 223 5.60 45.27 7.00
C GLY A 223 4.92 43.91 7.17
N TRP A 224 3.99 43.74 8.10
CA TRP A 224 3.12 42.57 8.19
C TRP A 224 1.84 42.75 7.37
N TYR A 225 1.13 41.63 7.19
CA TYR A 225 -0.02 41.52 6.29
C TYR A 225 -1.27 41.12 7.04
N ILE A 226 -2.42 41.61 6.56
CA ILE A 226 -3.75 41.18 6.99
C ILE A 226 -4.48 40.62 5.78
N TYR A 227 -5.18 39.51 5.99
CA TYR A 227 -5.97 38.86 4.96
C TYR A 227 -7.45 39.02 5.27
N PHE A 228 -8.20 39.42 4.24
CA PHE A 228 -9.64 39.55 4.30
C PHE A 228 -10.28 38.67 3.23
N GLY A 229 -11.37 38.00 3.58
CA GLY A 229 -12.25 37.33 2.64
C GLY A 229 -13.44 38.22 2.30
N VAL A 230 -13.76 38.33 1.02
CA VAL A 230 -14.95 39.04 0.54
C VAL A 230 -15.86 38.07 -0.20
N THR A 231 -17.06 37.84 0.35
CA THR A 231 -18.09 37.03 -0.31
C THR A 231 -18.68 37.75 -1.53
N GLU A 232 -19.39 37.03 -2.40
CA GLU A 232 -20.03 37.59 -3.60
C GLU A 232 -21.04 38.69 -3.24
N ASN A 233 -21.73 38.53 -2.11
CA ASN A 233 -22.69 39.51 -1.58
C ASN A 233 -22.03 40.74 -0.93
N GLY A 234 -20.69 40.81 -0.94
CA GLY A 234 -19.92 41.94 -0.42
C GLY A 234 -19.68 41.94 1.08
N LYS A 235 -20.03 40.86 1.80
CA LYS A 235 -19.64 40.69 3.22
C LYS A 235 -18.14 40.48 3.32
N VAL A 236 -17.49 41.29 4.16
CA VAL A 236 -16.05 41.23 4.47
C VAL A 236 -15.85 40.47 5.79
N VAL A 237 -14.89 39.55 5.81
CA VAL A 237 -14.46 38.82 7.01
C VAL A 237 -12.94 38.88 7.14
N GLU A 238 -12.43 39.10 8.34
CA GLU A 238 -10.99 38.92 8.59
C GLU A 238 -10.67 37.43 8.62
N LEU A 239 -9.60 37.03 7.94
CA LEU A 239 -9.12 35.66 7.92
C LEU A 239 -8.06 35.48 9.00
N PRO A 240 -8.07 34.34 9.72
CA PRO A 240 -6.99 34.03 10.65
C PRO A 240 -5.66 34.00 9.90
N ILE A 241 -4.58 34.34 10.60
CA ILE A 241 -3.22 34.29 10.05
C ILE A 241 -2.99 32.88 9.49
N MET A 242 -2.82 32.79 8.16
CA MET A 242 -2.49 31.56 7.44
C MET A 242 -1.01 31.21 7.59
#